data_AF-A0A973FTJ2-F1
#
_entry.id   AF-A0A973FTJ2-F1
#
_cell.length_a   1.000
_cell.length_b   1.000
_cell.length_c   1.000
_cell.angle_alpha   90.00
_cell.angle_beta   90.00
_cell.angle_gamma   90.00
#
_symmetry.space_group_name_H-M   'P 1'
#
loop_
_entity.id
_entity.type
_entity.pdbx_description
1 polymer ?
#
loop_
_entity_poly.entity_id
_entity_poly.type
_entity_poly.pdbx_seq_one_letter_code
_entity_poly.pdbx_strand_id
1 'polypeptide(L)'
;DEQLADWQQLELQVMNQAGVRTEKLWFNFTPDRVHWATCAGKNFTDRQRIKRKAAGWGRRYQALPAAERLAVLAALMAVEAT
;
A
#
# COMPACT_ATOMS: atom_id res chain seq x y z
N ASP A 1 21.77 11.35 -15.61
CA ASP A 1 22.03 11.83 -14.25
C ASP A 1 21.96 13.35 -14.14
N GLU A 2 22.57 14.13 -15.04
CA GLU A 2 22.56 15.61 -14.95
C GLU A 2 21.16 16.27 -15.01
N GLN A 3 20.24 15.78 -15.84
CA GLN A 3 18.91 16.39 -15.99
C GLN A 3 17.94 16.12 -14.83
N LEU A 4 18.24 15.12 -13.99
CA LEU A 4 17.40 14.70 -12.85
C LEU A 4 18.22 14.69 -11.56
N ALA A 5 19.22 15.58 -11.47
CA ALA A 5 20.15 15.64 -10.33
C ALA A 5 19.43 15.90 -9.00
N ASP A 6 18.32 16.65 -9.03
CA ASP A 6 17.52 16.99 -7.85
C ASP A 6 16.48 15.92 -7.48
N TRP A 7 16.35 14.87 -8.30
CA TRP A 7 15.40 13.77 -8.04
C TRP A 7 16.05 12.71 -7.16
N GLN A 8 15.26 12.08 -6.29
CA GLN A 8 15.73 10.92 -5.53
C GLN A 8 16.00 9.77 -6.50
N GLN A 9 17.03 8.97 -6.19
CA GLN A 9 17.45 7.84 -7.02
C GLN A 9 17.55 6.55 -6.21
N LEU A 10 17.23 5.42 -6.83
CA LEU A 10 17.35 4.09 -6.24
C LEU A 10 17.89 3.11 -7.27
N GLU A 11 18.93 2.37 -6.89
CA GLU A 11 19.53 1.31 -7.71
C GLU A 11 19.20 -0.06 -7.12
N LEU A 12 18.74 -0.98 -7.97
CA LEU A 12 18.27 -2.31 -7.61
C LEU A 12 19.02 -3.36 -8.42
N GLN A 13 19.28 -4.53 -7.83
CA GLN A 13 19.65 -5.72 -8.60
C GLN A 13 18.40 -6.53 -8.89
N VAL A 14 18.05 -6.66 -10.17
CA VAL A 14 16.84 -7.37 -10.61
C VAL A 14 17.24 -8.55 -11.49
N MET A 15 16.65 -9.71 -11.23
CA MET A 15 16.78 -10.87 -12.11
C MET A 15 15.85 -10.69 -13.32
N ASN A 16 16.41 -10.68 -14.52
CA ASN A 16 15.65 -10.76 -15.76
C ASN A 16 15.96 -12.07 -16.52
N GLN A 17 15.33 -12.28 -17.67
CA GLN A 17 15.52 -13.50 -18.47
C GLN A 17 16.98 -13.71 -18.93
N ALA A 18 17.79 -12.66 -19.01
CA ALA A 18 19.18 -12.66 -19.43
C ALA A 18 20.17 -12.48 -18.26
N GLY A 19 19.73 -12.72 -17.02
CA GLY A 19 20.55 -12.64 -15.81
C GLY A 19 20.27 -11.41 -14.93
N VAL A 20 21.15 -11.16 -13.97
CA VAL A 20 21.01 -10.03 -13.04
C VAL A 20 21.40 -8.73 -13.73
N ARG A 21 20.59 -7.69 -13.58
CA ARG A 21 20.84 -6.34 -14.07
C ARG A 21 20.68 -5.32 -12.95
N THR A 22 21.49 -4.26 -13.03
CA THR A 22 21.28 -3.05 -12.25
C THR A 22 20.18 -2.22 -12.91
N GLU A 23 19.07 -2.02 -12.21
CA GLU A 23 18.02 -1.07 -12.60
C GLU A 23 18.13 0.19 -11.77
N LYS A 24 17.93 1.36 -12.38
CA LYS A 24 18.00 2.67 -11.72
C LYS A 24 16.67 3.41 -11.89
N LEU A 25 16.12 3.87 -10.78
CA LEU A 25 14.85 4.60 -10.70
C LEU A 25 15.12 6.03 -10.23
N TRP A 26 14.41 7.00 -10.83
CA TRP A 26 14.34 8.39 -10.35
C TRP A 26 12.91 8.72 -9.93
N PHE A 27 12.75 9.41 -8.81
CA PHE A 27 11.45 9.78 -8.26
C PHE A 27 11.51 11.13 -7.53
N ASN A 28 10.41 11.88 -7.61
CA ASN A 28 10.28 13.24 -7.06
C ASN A 28 9.38 13.28 -5.81
N PHE A 29 9.13 12.15 -5.18
CA PHE A 29 8.31 12.01 -3.97
C PHE A 29 9.07 11.21 -2.92
N THR A 30 8.71 11.34 -1.64
CA THR A 30 9.28 10.47 -0.62
C THR A 30 8.47 9.17 -0.56
N PRO A 31 9.08 7.99 -0.71
CA PRO A 31 8.37 6.72 -0.60
C PRO A 31 8.16 6.36 0.87
N ASP A 32 7.29 7.08 1.56
CA ASP A 32 7.00 6.91 2.99
C ASP A 32 5.73 6.07 3.23
N ARG A 33 4.76 6.13 2.31
CA ARG A 33 3.45 5.50 2.49
C ARG A 33 2.93 4.76 1.27
N VAL A 34 2.20 3.69 1.55
CA VAL A 34 1.35 2.99 0.59
C VAL A 34 0.23 3.95 0.17
N HIS A 35 0.32 4.47 -1.06
CA HIS A 35 -0.63 5.43 -1.64
C HIS A 35 -2.09 4.92 -1.64
N TRP A 36 -2.30 3.61 -1.73
CA TRP A 36 -3.63 3.03 -1.77
C TRP A 36 -3.66 1.63 -1.16
N ALA A 37 -4.82 1.22 -0.62
CA ALA A 37 -4.99 -0.07 0.05
C ALA A 37 -4.57 -1.29 -0.80
N THR A 38 -4.60 -1.19 -2.13
CA THR A 38 -4.14 -2.27 -3.02
C THR A 38 -2.63 -2.47 -3.03
N CYS A 39 -1.85 -1.46 -2.65
CA CYS A 39 -0.39 -1.55 -2.58
C CYS A 39 0.09 -2.04 -1.20
N ALA A 40 -0.82 -2.33 -0.26
CA ALA A 40 -0.48 -2.83 1.06
C ALA A 40 -0.01 -4.29 1.02
N GLY A 41 1.12 -4.58 1.67
CA GLY A 41 1.65 -5.93 1.87
C GLY A 41 2.96 -6.20 1.13
N LYS A 42 3.88 -6.87 1.83
CA LYS A 42 5.29 -7.00 1.40
C LYS A 42 5.53 -7.99 0.26
N ASN A 43 4.62 -8.93 0.04
CA ASN A 43 4.73 -9.94 -1.01
C ASN A 43 3.35 -10.46 -1.42
N PHE A 44 3.30 -11.38 -2.38
CA PHE A 44 2.05 -11.94 -2.89
C PHE A 44 1.18 -12.53 -1.78
N THR A 45 1.75 -13.36 -0.90
CA THR A 45 1.03 -14.02 0.19
C THR A 45 0.47 -13.02 1.19
N ASP A 46 1.26 -12.00 1.56
CA ASP A 46 0.83 -10.95 2.47
C ASP A 46 -0.30 -10.09 1.88
N ARG A 47 -0.20 -9.74 0.58
CA ARG A 47 -1.28 -9.07 -0.16
C ARG A 47 -2.57 -9.89 -0.15
N GLN A 48 -2.48 -11.19 -0.38
CA GLN A 48 -3.64 -12.09 -0.31
C GLN A 48 -4.23 -12.17 1.11
N ARG A 49 -3.39 -12.22 2.15
CA ARG A 49 -3.83 -12.19 3.56
C ARG A 49 -4.59 -10.91 3.88
N ILE A 50 -4.04 -9.74 3.53
CA ILE A 50 -4.67 -8.43 3.74
C ILE A 50 -6.00 -8.35 3.00
N LYS A 51 -6.04 -8.76 1.72
CA LYS A 51 -7.26 -8.79 0.91
C LYS A 51 -8.36 -9.62 1.56
N ARG A 52 -8.05 -10.83 2.04
CA ARG A 52 -9.03 -11.70 2.73
C ARG A 52 -9.51 -11.09 4.04
N LYS A 53 -8.60 -10.49 4.83
CA LYS A 53 -8.96 -9.80 6.08
C LYS A 53 -9.92 -8.64 5.80
N ALA A 54 -9.60 -7.78 4.83
CA ALA A 54 -10.45 -6.67 4.43
C ALA A 54 -11.84 -7.14 3.97
N ALA A 55 -11.91 -8.17 3.12
CA ALA A 55 -13.18 -8.75 2.68
C ALA A 55 -14.02 -9.31 3.85
N GLY A 56 -13.38 -9.97 4.82
CA GLY A 56 -14.06 -10.49 6.02
C GLY A 56 -14.63 -9.38 6.90
N TRP A 57 -13.85 -8.32 7.13
CA TRP A 57 -14.32 -7.12 7.85
C TRP A 57 -15.47 -6.43 7.12
N GLY A 58 -15.37 -6.26 5.80
CA GLY A 58 -16.42 -5.66 4.99
C GLY A 58 -17.76 -6.41 5.09
N ARG A 59 -17.75 -7.75 5.03
CA ARG A 59 -18.97 -8.55 5.21
C ARG A 59 -19.58 -8.38 6.60
N ARG A 60 -18.77 -8.40 7.65
CA ARG A 60 -19.24 -8.20 9.03
C ARG A 60 -19.85 -6.82 9.21
N TYR A 61 -19.16 -5.78 8.72
CA TYR A 61 -19.65 -4.41 8.76
C TYR A 61 -20.96 -4.24 7.99
N GLN A 62 -21.07 -4.83 6.80
CA GLN A 62 -22.29 -4.78 5.99
C GLN A 62 -23.49 -5.43 6.70
N ALA A 63 -23.25 -6.47 7.51
CA ALA A 63 -24.30 -7.18 8.26
C ALA A 63 -24.83 -6.39 9.46
N LEU A 64 -24.15 -5.34 9.91
CA LEU A 64 -24.60 -4.52 11.05
C LEU A 64 -25.80 -3.62 10.66
N PRO A 65 -26.68 -3.27 11.62
CA PRO A 65 -27.66 -2.19 11.47
C PRO A 65 -27.02 -0.86 11.07
N ALA A 66 -27.79 0.01 10.42
CA ALA A 66 -27.27 1.28 9.88
C ALA A 66 -26.64 2.19 10.95
N ALA A 67 -27.25 2.28 12.13
CA ALA A 67 -26.73 3.08 13.24
C ALA A 67 -25.38 2.53 13.75
N GLU A 68 -25.25 1.22 13.86
CA GLU A 68 -24.00 0.57 14.29
C GLU A 68 -22.88 0.75 13.26
N ARG A 69 -23.21 0.67 11.96
CA ARG A 69 -22.24 0.98 10.89
C ARG A 69 -21.70 2.40 11.03
N LEU A 70 -22.58 3.39 11.24
CA LEU A 70 -22.17 4.79 11.42
C LEU A 70 -21.28 4.96 12.65
N ALA A 71 -21.61 4.32 13.77
CA ALA A 71 -20.81 4.37 14.99
C ALA A 71 -19.40 3.77 14.78
N VAL A 72 -19.31 2.61 14.12
CA VAL A 72 -18.02 1.97 13.81
C VAL A 72 -17.19 2.84 12.85
N LEU A 73 -17.81 3.45 11.83
CA LEU A 73 -17.11 4.35 10.92
C LEU A 73 -16.52 5.57 11.65
N ALA A 74 -17.31 6.21 12.53
CA ALA A 74 -16.85 7.33 13.32
C ALA A 74 -15.66 6.95 14.21
N ALA A 75 -15.69 5.77 14.83
CA ALA A 75 -14.59 5.26 15.64
C ALA A 75 -13.32 5.00 14.80
N LEU A 76 -13.44 4.44 13.59
CA LEU A 76 -12.30 4.26 12.69
C LEU A 76 -11.70 5.59 12.23
N MET A 77 -12.53 6.56 11.86
CA MET A 77 -12.07 7.90 11.47
C MET A 77 -11.34 8.62 12.60
N ALA A 78 -11.78 8.43 13.85
CA ALA A 78 -11.11 9.01 15.02
C ALA A 78 -9.67 8.48 15.21
N VAL A 79 -9.41 7.21 14.86
CA VAL A 79 -8.06 6.61 14.92
C VAL A 79 -7.13 7.16 13.84
N GLU A 80 -7.64 7.46 12.65
CA GLU A 80 -6.83 7.96 11.54
C GLU A 80 -6.59 9.48 11.61
N ALA A 81 -7.35 10.20 12.43
CA ALA A 81 -7.21 11.64 12.63
C ALA A 81 -6.10 12.03 13.63
N THR A 82 -5.55 11.07 14.37
CA THR A 82 -4.41 11.23 15.29
C THR A 82 -3.07 10.97 14.61
#